data_AF-A0AAU5Z002-F1
#
_entry.id   AF-A0AAU5Z002-F1
#
_cell.length_a   1.000
_cell.length_b   1.000
_cell.length_c   1.000
_cell.angle_alpha   90.00
_cell.angle_beta   90.00
_cell.angle_gamma   90.00
#
_symmetry.space_group_name_H-M   'P 1'
#
loop_
_entity.id
_entity.type
_entity.pdbx_description
1 polymer ?
#
loop_
_entity_poly.entity_id
_entity_poly.type
_entity_poly.pdbx_seq_one_letter_code
_entity_poly.pdbx_strand_id
1 'polypeptide(L)'
;MSWPAMVWIGGAPGAGKSTIARDLARRCDLPLHPIDLWTYDHVGRMPPLRPLAEDLAEGPQFAAEAFVKIARDRLELVTADVEARGLGDVPALVEGPQLFPSMADEVAAAVWLVPDAEQTRRAREQRLARAEDPAGRARLDGLLARDAVLADLVRREAAERGRIVIDVPADPDWAAITRAVEDALGPLPRLEAGPALRLQREYENQAACRRGRLWQADIGLAELPPYPFACECGRSGCSATWPGRPDEYDVLRRADGAVMVC
;
A
#
# COMPACT_ATOMS: atom_id res chain seq x y z
N MET A 1 -14.51 8.26 19.15
CA MET A 1 -13.03 8.28 19.16
C MET A 1 -12.61 8.89 17.83
N SER A 2 -11.72 9.88 17.84
CA SER A 2 -11.17 10.47 16.61
C SER A 2 -10.16 9.51 16.01
N TRP A 3 -10.13 9.37 14.69
CA TRP A 3 -9.03 8.64 14.03
C TRP A 3 -7.70 9.40 14.21
N PRO A 4 -6.55 8.69 14.20
CA PRO A 4 -5.26 9.34 14.10
C PRO A 4 -5.16 10.09 12.76
N ALA A 5 -4.29 11.11 12.70
CA ALA A 5 -4.09 11.88 11.48
C ALA A 5 -3.63 10.97 10.32
N MET A 6 -4.43 10.91 9.27
CA MET A 6 -4.18 10.10 8.08
C MET A 6 -4.53 10.86 6.81
N VAL A 7 -3.79 10.55 5.74
CA VAL A 7 -4.13 10.90 4.37
C VAL A 7 -4.00 9.69 3.47
N TRP A 8 -4.87 9.56 2.47
CA TRP A 8 -5.03 8.30 1.76
C TRP A 8 -4.74 8.39 0.26
N ILE A 9 -4.05 7.37 -0.25
CA ILE A 9 -3.96 7.05 -1.68
C ILE A 9 -4.61 5.68 -1.90
N GLY A 10 -5.89 5.69 -2.25
CA GLY A 10 -6.67 4.51 -2.57
C GLY A 10 -6.69 4.19 -4.06
N GLY A 11 -7.39 3.13 -4.43
CA GLY A 11 -7.70 2.80 -5.83
C GLY A 11 -7.16 1.45 -6.32
N ALA A 12 -7.43 1.12 -7.58
CA ALA A 12 -7.29 -0.25 -8.07
C ALA A 12 -5.83 -0.69 -8.33
N PRO A 13 -5.56 -2.01 -8.38
CA PRO A 13 -4.24 -2.54 -8.73
C PRO A 13 -3.74 -2.01 -10.08
N GLY A 14 -2.43 -1.75 -10.19
CA GLY A 14 -1.82 -1.29 -11.45
C GLY A 14 -1.83 0.23 -11.66
N ALA A 15 -2.49 1.00 -10.79
CA ALA A 15 -2.61 2.46 -10.91
C ALA A 15 -1.38 3.26 -10.43
N GLY A 16 -0.23 2.63 -10.15
CA GLY A 16 0.99 3.33 -9.72
C GLY A 16 1.02 3.82 -8.25
N LYS A 17 -0.03 3.57 -7.45
CA LYS A 17 -0.16 4.02 -6.04
C LYS A 17 1.10 3.88 -5.20
N SER A 18 1.62 2.67 -5.04
CA SER A 18 2.79 2.43 -4.18
C SER A 18 4.05 3.15 -4.66
N THR A 19 4.17 3.42 -5.97
CA THR A 19 5.29 4.19 -6.50
C THR A 19 5.15 5.66 -6.14
N ILE A 20 3.97 6.25 -6.40
CA ILE A 20 3.68 7.65 -6.07
C ILE A 20 3.76 7.88 -4.57
N ALA A 21 3.15 7.00 -3.76
CA ALA A 21 3.15 7.10 -2.31
C ALA A 21 4.55 7.01 -1.71
N ARG A 22 5.42 6.10 -2.21
CA ARG A 22 6.82 6.02 -1.76
C ARG A 22 7.62 7.27 -2.11
N ASP A 23 7.45 7.78 -3.32
CA ASP A 23 8.13 9.00 -3.74
C ASP A 23 7.68 10.21 -2.90
N LEU A 24 6.37 10.40 -2.77
CA LEU A 24 5.79 11.47 -1.97
C LEU A 24 6.20 11.38 -0.50
N ALA A 25 6.13 10.20 0.10
CA ALA A 25 6.54 10.00 1.49
C ALA A 25 8.01 10.31 1.75
N ARG A 26 8.87 10.13 0.74
CA ARG A 26 10.29 10.48 0.84
C ARG A 26 10.50 11.97 0.66
N ARG A 27 9.96 12.56 -0.42
CA ARG A 27 10.14 13.98 -0.74
C ARG A 27 9.50 14.91 0.29
N CYS A 28 8.36 14.51 0.85
CA CYS A 28 7.61 15.29 1.82
C CYS A 28 7.81 14.80 3.26
N ASP A 29 8.75 13.89 3.51
CA ASP A 29 9.08 13.42 4.86
C ASP A 29 7.85 12.90 5.64
N LEU A 30 6.96 12.22 4.92
CA LEU A 30 5.72 11.67 5.48
C LEU A 30 5.94 10.23 5.98
N PRO A 31 5.31 9.87 7.11
CA PRO A 31 5.21 8.50 7.56
C PRO A 31 4.38 7.64 6.59
N LEU A 32 4.97 6.66 5.91
CA LEU A 32 4.25 5.80 4.95
C LEU A 32 3.64 4.57 5.65
N HIS A 33 2.42 4.20 5.28
CA HIS A 33 1.76 2.97 5.71
C HIS A 33 1.12 2.23 4.50
N PRO A 34 1.90 1.40 3.78
CA PRO A 34 1.37 0.57 2.70
C PRO A 34 0.61 -0.62 3.29
N ILE A 35 -0.70 -0.72 3.05
CA ILE A 35 -1.52 -1.81 3.59
C ILE A 35 -0.98 -3.18 3.17
N ASP A 36 -0.45 -3.29 1.94
CA ASP A 36 0.13 -4.54 1.41
C ASP A 36 1.38 -5.01 2.18
N LEU A 37 2.07 -4.13 2.92
CA LEU A 37 3.15 -4.53 3.83
C LEU A 37 2.63 -5.17 5.12
N TRP A 38 1.38 -4.91 5.49
CA TRP A 38 0.78 -5.42 6.72
C TRP A 38 -0.18 -6.58 6.50
N THR A 39 -0.48 -6.92 5.23
CA THR A 39 -1.47 -7.94 4.88
C THR A 39 -1.30 -9.24 5.66
N TYR A 40 -0.09 -9.81 5.71
CA TYR A 40 0.19 -11.07 6.39
C TYR A 40 0.07 -10.99 7.91
N ASP A 41 0.45 -9.87 8.51
CA ASP A 41 0.23 -9.65 9.94
C ASP A 41 -1.26 -9.62 10.26
N HIS A 42 -1.97 -8.76 9.55
CA HIS A 42 -3.39 -8.53 9.74
C HIS A 42 -4.21 -9.80 9.52
N VAL A 43 -3.84 -10.67 8.57
CA VAL A 43 -4.52 -11.97 8.38
C VAL A 43 -4.53 -12.78 9.68
N GLY A 44 -3.48 -12.75 10.50
CA GLY A 44 -3.46 -13.42 11.80
C GLY A 44 -4.28 -12.74 12.90
N ARG A 45 -4.72 -11.50 12.68
CA ARG A 45 -5.50 -10.67 13.63
C ARG A 45 -6.98 -10.54 13.21
N MET A 46 -7.31 -10.93 11.99
CA MET A 46 -8.66 -10.84 11.42
C MET A 46 -9.44 -12.15 11.61
N PRO A 47 -10.78 -12.12 11.54
CA PRO A 47 -11.57 -13.34 11.43
C PRO A 47 -11.10 -14.23 10.27
N PRO A 48 -11.30 -15.56 10.34
CA PRO A 48 -10.94 -16.47 9.26
C PRO A 48 -11.49 -16.01 7.90
N LEU A 49 -10.61 -15.93 6.91
CA LEU A 49 -10.94 -15.48 5.56
C LEU A 49 -11.23 -16.68 4.66
N ARG A 50 -12.25 -16.54 3.80
CA ARG A 50 -12.48 -17.51 2.72
C ARG A 50 -11.34 -17.41 1.69
N PRO A 51 -10.89 -18.52 1.09
CA PRO A 51 -9.89 -18.47 0.04
C PRO A 51 -10.37 -17.66 -1.16
N LEU A 52 -9.52 -16.76 -1.67
CA LEU A 52 -9.85 -15.92 -2.84
C LEU A 52 -10.28 -16.74 -4.07
N ALA A 53 -9.75 -17.95 -4.24
CA ALA A 53 -10.13 -18.82 -5.35
C ALA A 53 -11.62 -19.23 -5.28
N GLU A 54 -12.16 -19.43 -4.09
CA GLU A 54 -13.57 -19.76 -3.90
C GLU A 54 -14.45 -18.54 -4.14
N ASP A 55 -14.07 -17.37 -3.62
CA ASP A 55 -14.79 -16.12 -3.87
C ASP A 55 -14.88 -15.81 -5.37
N LEU A 56 -13.78 -16.01 -6.10
CA LEU A 56 -13.75 -15.84 -7.56
C LEU A 56 -14.63 -16.86 -8.30
N ALA A 57 -14.80 -18.06 -7.76
CA ALA A 57 -15.64 -19.10 -8.36
C ALA A 57 -17.14 -18.77 -8.24
N GLU A 58 -17.55 -18.03 -7.20
CA GLU A 58 -18.92 -17.50 -7.07
C GLU A 58 -19.21 -16.34 -8.04
N GLY A 59 -18.17 -15.68 -8.54
CA GLY A 59 -18.25 -14.64 -9.56
C GLY A 59 -17.65 -13.29 -9.12
N PRO A 60 -17.48 -12.35 -10.07
CA PRO A 60 -16.73 -11.11 -9.84
C PRO A 60 -17.41 -10.17 -8.85
N GLN A 61 -18.75 -10.10 -8.82
CA GLN A 61 -19.50 -9.31 -7.84
C GLN A 61 -19.32 -9.83 -6.42
N PHE A 62 -19.50 -11.14 -6.22
CA PHE A 62 -19.31 -11.77 -4.91
C PHE A 62 -17.88 -11.55 -4.40
N ALA A 63 -16.88 -11.78 -5.24
CA ALA A 63 -15.48 -11.54 -4.89
C ALA A 63 -15.17 -10.07 -4.58
N ALA A 64 -15.84 -9.12 -5.24
CA ALA A 64 -15.69 -7.70 -4.95
C ALA A 64 -16.33 -7.33 -3.61
N GLU A 65 -17.52 -7.82 -3.31
CA GLU A 65 -18.21 -7.62 -2.03
C GLU A 65 -17.41 -8.21 -0.86
N ALA A 66 -16.90 -9.44 -1.03
CA ALA A 66 -16.02 -10.08 -0.06
C ALA A 66 -14.76 -9.23 0.19
N PHE A 67 -14.13 -8.72 -0.88
CA PHE A 67 -12.96 -7.85 -0.78
C PHE A 67 -13.27 -6.55 -0.02
N VAL A 68 -14.41 -5.89 -0.29
CA VAL A 68 -14.83 -4.67 0.42
C VAL A 68 -15.09 -4.95 1.90
N LYS A 69 -15.71 -6.09 2.22
CA LYS A 69 -15.92 -6.50 3.62
C LYS A 69 -14.60 -6.68 4.35
N ILE A 70 -13.67 -7.44 3.76
CA ILE A 70 -12.31 -7.64 4.30
C ILE A 70 -11.59 -6.30 4.48
N ALA A 71 -11.75 -5.37 3.53
CA ALA A 71 -11.16 -4.04 3.61
C ALA A 71 -11.70 -3.22 4.80
N ARG A 72 -13.01 -3.29 5.09
CA ARG A 72 -13.61 -2.65 6.28
C ARG A 72 -13.04 -3.25 7.57
N ASP A 73 -13.01 -4.58 7.67
CA ASP A 73 -12.49 -5.27 8.85
C ASP A 73 -10.99 -4.93 9.07
N ARG A 74 -10.22 -4.80 7.99
CA ARG A 74 -8.79 -4.45 8.08
C ARG A 74 -8.55 -2.99 8.48
N LEU A 75 -9.47 -2.10 8.15
CA LEU A 75 -9.30 -0.67 8.40
C LEU A 75 -9.15 -0.35 9.89
N GLU A 76 -9.80 -1.11 10.76
CA GLU A 76 -9.63 -1.01 12.22
C GLU A 76 -8.17 -1.32 12.62
N LEU A 77 -7.55 -2.33 12.01
CA LEU A 77 -6.15 -2.68 12.27
C LEU A 77 -5.19 -1.63 11.70
N VAL A 78 -5.45 -1.11 10.51
CA VAL A 78 -4.67 -0.01 9.92
C VAL A 78 -4.70 1.22 10.84
N THR A 79 -5.88 1.56 11.35
CA THR A 79 -6.08 2.69 12.27
C THR A 79 -5.29 2.47 13.56
N ALA A 80 -5.37 1.29 14.16
CA ALA A 80 -4.62 0.95 15.37
C ALA A 80 -3.10 0.96 15.15
N ASP A 81 -2.62 0.46 14.01
CA ASP A 81 -1.19 0.47 13.67
C ASP A 81 -0.67 1.90 13.44
N VAL A 82 -1.50 2.80 12.88
CA VAL A 82 -1.15 4.21 12.73
C VAL A 82 -1.14 4.92 14.09
N GLU A 83 -2.15 4.69 14.93
CA GLU A 83 -2.25 5.26 16.27
C GLU A 83 -1.06 4.87 17.15
N ALA A 84 -0.64 3.61 17.11
CA ALA A 84 0.49 3.09 17.89
C ALA A 84 1.84 3.78 17.59
N ARG A 85 1.96 4.50 16.48
CA ARG A 85 3.19 5.21 16.09
C ARG A 85 3.33 6.57 16.76
N GLY A 86 2.26 7.13 17.34
CA GLY A 86 2.32 8.40 18.06
C GLY A 86 2.85 9.57 17.22
N LEU A 87 2.36 9.71 15.98
CA LEU A 87 2.88 10.67 14.99
C LEU A 87 2.55 12.15 15.28
N GLY A 88 1.79 12.43 16.34
CA GLY A 88 1.32 13.79 16.65
C GLY A 88 0.45 14.35 15.52
N ASP A 89 0.76 15.57 15.10
CA ASP A 89 0.01 16.28 14.05
C ASP A 89 0.43 15.89 12.62
N VAL A 90 1.48 15.07 12.46
CA VAL A 90 1.94 14.64 11.13
C VAL A 90 1.11 13.43 10.66
N PRO A 91 0.38 13.53 9.53
CA PRO A 91 -0.48 12.45 9.09
C PRO A 91 0.34 11.29 8.53
N ALA A 92 -0.12 10.06 8.77
CA ALA A 92 0.38 8.91 8.02
C ALA A 92 -0.20 8.92 6.60
N LEU A 93 0.68 8.77 5.59
CA LEU A 93 0.28 8.49 4.22
C LEU A 93 -0.05 7.00 4.10
N VAL A 94 -1.34 6.67 4.09
CA VAL A 94 -1.84 5.30 3.96
C VAL A 94 -2.13 5.01 2.50
N GLU A 95 -1.61 3.90 1.97
CA GLU A 95 -1.88 3.52 0.58
C GLU A 95 -2.27 2.05 0.47
N GLY A 96 -3.23 1.76 -0.41
CA GLY A 96 -3.58 0.39 -0.74
C GLY A 96 -4.90 0.25 -1.51
N PRO A 97 -5.14 -0.91 -2.13
CA PRO A 97 -6.38 -1.17 -2.86
C PRO A 97 -7.61 -1.36 -1.96
N GLN A 98 -7.41 -1.40 -0.64
CA GLN A 98 -8.45 -1.63 0.37
C GLN A 98 -9.06 -0.31 0.88
N LEU A 99 -8.57 0.83 0.41
CA LEU A 99 -9.10 2.14 0.79
C LEU A 99 -10.23 2.53 -0.16
N PHE A 100 -11.47 2.61 0.35
CA PHE A 100 -12.65 2.98 -0.43
C PHE A 100 -13.16 4.38 -0.08
N PRO A 101 -13.77 5.12 -1.04
CA PRO A 101 -14.33 6.44 -0.78
C PRO A 101 -15.35 6.47 0.35
N SER A 102 -16.17 5.42 0.51
CA SER A 102 -17.13 5.30 1.61
C SER A 102 -16.52 5.09 3.00
N MET A 103 -15.21 4.97 3.10
CA MET A 103 -14.49 4.74 4.37
C MET A 103 -13.67 5.97 4.82
N ALA A 104 -13.64 7.04 4.02
CA ALA A 104 -12.71 8.16 4.20
C ALA A 104 -13.33 9.38 4.90
N ASP A 105 -14.45 9.21 5.61
CA ASP A 105 -15.17 10.34 6.21
C ASP A 105 -14.39 11.04 7.32
N GLU A 106 -13.55 10.30 8.04
CA GLU A 106 -12.69 10.81 9.13
C GLU A 106 -11.25 11.14 8.65
N VAL A 107 -11.00 11.12 7.33
CA VAL A 107 -9.65 11.29 6.75
C VAL A 107 -9.49 12.72 6.23
N ALA A 108 -8.38 13.36 6.59
CA ALA A 108 -8.15 14.78 6.29
C ALA A 108 -8.09 15.07 4.78
N ALA A 109 -7.45 14.19 4.01
CA ALA A 109 -7.39 14.26 2.56
C ALA A 109 -7.23 12.86 1.96
N ALA A 110 -7.85 12.62 0.81
CA ALA A 110 -7.83 11.31 0.17
C ALA A 110 -8.03 11.43 -1.34
N VAL A 111 -7.36 10.56 -2.08
CA VAL A 111 -7.48 10.45 -3.54
C VAL A 111 -7.48 8.99 -3.98
N TRP A 112 -8.23 8.69 -5.03
CA TRP A 112 -8.35 7.33 -5.58
C TRP A 112 -7.87 7.28 -7.03
N LEU A 113 -6.91 6.39 -7.30
CA LEU A 113 -6.40 6.18 -8.66
C LEU A 113 -7.10 4.98 -9.28
N VAL A 114 -7.81 5.19 -10.39
CA VAL A 114 -8.56 4.15 -11.07
C VAL A 114 -7.99 3.96 -12.48
N PRO A 115 -7.27 2.87 -12.76
CA PRO A 115 -6.73 2.61 -14.07
C PRO A 115 -7.82 2.18 -15.05
N ASP A 116 -7.55 2.40 -16.33
CA ASP A 116 -8.31 1.75 -17.38
C ASP A 116 -8.08 0.22 -17.37
N ALA A 117 -8.96 -0.49 -18.07
CA ALA A 117 -8.95 -1.94 -18.09
C ALA A 117 -7.67 -2.52 -18.74
N GLU A 118 -7.13 -1.86 -19.77
CA GLU A 118 -5.91 -2.30 -20.44
C GLU A 118 -4.69 -2.10 -19.53
N GLN A 119 -4.57 -0.96 -18.86
CA GLN A 119 -3.51 -0.75 -17.87
C GLN A 119 -3.58 -1.76 -16.72
N THR A 120 -4.79 -2.07 -16.24
CA THR A 120 -5.01 -3.08 -15.19
C THR A 120 -4.50 -4.45 -15.66
N ARG A 121 -4.86 -4.86 -16.88
CA ARG A 121 -4.39 -6.11 -17.48
C ARG A 121 -2.87 -6.14 -17.64
N ARG A 122 -2.28 -5.10 -18.26
CA ARG A 122 -0.82 -4.98 -18.43
C ARG A 122 -0.08 -5.09 -17.11
N ALA A 123 -0.54 -4.40 -16.06
CA ALA A 123 0.09 -4.44 -14.74
C ALA A 123 -0.01 -5.82 -14.08
N ARG A 124 -1.14 -6.52 -14.23
CA ARG A 124 -1.32 -7.89 -13.72
C ARG A 124 -0.41 -8.88 -14.45
N GLU A 125 -0.36 -8.82 -15.77
CA GLU A 125 0.48 -9.68 -16.61
C GLU A 125 1.97 -9.47 -16.33
N GLN A 126 2.42 -8.22 -16.23
CA GLN A 126 3.80 -7.90 -15.84
C GLN A 126 4.18 -8.47 -14.48
N ARG A 127 3.25 -8.47 -13.50
CA ARG A 127 3.49 -9.06 -12.19
C ARG A 127 3.58 -10.59 -12.27
N LEU A 128 2.71 -11.24 -13.04
CA LEU A 128 2.74 -12.69 -13.28
C LEU A 128 3.94 -13.14 -14.11
N ALA A 129 4.55 -12.26 -14.91
CA ALA A 129 5.78 -12.54 -15.64
C ALA A 129 7.03 -12.55 -14.74
N ARG A 130 6.97 -11.88 -13.57
CA ARG A 130 8.08 -11.80 -12.60
C ARG A 130 8.11 -12.96 -11.61
N ALA A 131 7.12 -13.85 -11.62
CA ALA A 131 7.00 -14.98 -10.71
C ALA A 131 6.49 -16.23 -11.43
N GLU A 132 6.98 -17.40 -11.04
CA GLU A 132 6.37 -18.67 -11.43
C GLU A 132 5.12 -18.92 -10.58
N ASP A 133 4.00 -18.35 -11.02
CA ASP A 133 2.70 -18.50 -10.35
C ASP A 133 1.62 -19.04 -11.32
N PRO A 134 1.60 -20.36 -11.57
CA PRO A 134 0.59 -20.98 -12.43
C PRO A 134 -0.84 -20.75 -11.93
N ALA A 135 -1.02 -20.72 -10.60
CA ALA A 135 -2.32 -20.53 -9.98
C ALA A 135 -2.81 -19.08 -10.14
N GLY A 136 -1.92 -18.09 -10.07
CA GLY A 136 -2.19 -16.70 -10.38
C GLY A 136 -2.57 -16.50 -11.85
N ARG A 137 -1.87 -17.18 -12.78
CA ARG A 137 -2.22 -17.16 -14.21
C ARG A 137 -3.61 -17.72 -14.48
N ALA A 138 -3.95 -18.85 -13.86
CA ALA A 138 -5.27 -19.46 -14.01
C ALA A 138 -6.42 -18.57 -13.48
N ARG A 139 -6.14 -17.63 -12.58
CA ARG A 139 -7.14 -16.73 -11.98
C ARG A 139 -7.17 -15.34 -12.61
N LEU A 140 -6.33 -15.06 -13.62
CA LEU A 140 -6.15 -13.72 -14.18
C LEU A 140 -7.48 -13.08 -14.61
N ASP A 141 -8.28 -13.78 -15.42
CA ASP A 141 -9.53 -13.20 -15.92
C ASP A 141 -10.56 -12.96 -14.80
N GLY A 142 -10.63 -13.86 -13.81
CA GLY A 142 -11.48 -13.64 -12.63
C GLY A 142 -11.05 -12.43 -11.80
N LEU A 143 -9.74 -12.24 -11.62
CA LEU A 143 -9.19 -11.07 -10.95
C LEU A 143 -9.49 -9.78 -11.71
N LEU A 144 -9.35 -9.79 -13.04
CA LEU A 144 -9.65 -8.63 -13.88
C LEU A 144 -11.14 -8.28 -13.85
N ALA A 145 -12.02 -9.27 -13.92
CA ALA A 145 -13.46 -9.07 -13.81
C ALA A 145 -13.86 -8.49 -12.45
N ARG A 146 -13.29 -9.00 -11.35
CA ARG A 146 -13.49 -8.45 -10.01
C ARG A 146 -12.95 -7.02 -9.88
N ASP A 147 -11.74 -6.77 -10.38
CA ASP A 147 -11.10 -5.45 -10.32
C ASP A 147 -11.92 -4.41 -11.09
N ALA A 148 -12.59 -4.79 -12.19
CA ALA A 148 -13.53 -3.91 -12.90
C ALA A 148 -14.74 -3.52 -12.03
N VAL A 149 -15.35 -4.49 -11.32
CA VAL A 149 -16.44 -4.21 -10.37
C VAL A 149 -15.99 -3.26 -9.26
N LEU A 150 -14.77 -3.46 -8.72
CA LEU A 150 -14.20 -2.60 -7.69
C LEU A 150 -13.89 -1.18 -8.22
N ALA A 151 -13.38 -1.06 -9.45
CA ALA A 151 -13.13 0.22 -10.10
C ALA A 151 -14.43 1.03 -10.26
N ASP A 152 -15.50 0.38 -10.72
CA ASP A 152 -16.82 1.01 -10.84
C ASP A 152 -17.39 1.41 -9.48
N LEU A 153 -17.24 0.56 -8.46
CA LEU A 153 -17.63 0.90 -7.09
C LEU A 153 -16.90 2.15 -6.59
N VAL A 154 -15.58 2.23 -6.76
CA VAL A 154 -14.78 3.39 -6.36
C VAL A 154 -15.27 4.66 -7.05
N ARG A 155 -15.51 4.62 -8.38
CA ARG A 155 -16.03 5.77 -9.11
C ARG A 155 -17.40 6.23 -8.59
N ARG A 156 -18.32 5.29 -8.36
CA ARG A 156 -19.66 5.61 -7.83
C ARG A 156 -19.59 6.21 -6.43
N GLU A 157 -18.91 5.54 -5.49
CA GLU A 157 -18.83 6.01 -4.10
C GLU A 157 -18.14 7.37 -4.01
N ALA A 158 -17.14 7.62 -4.85
CA ALA A 158 -16.46 8.90 -4.90
C ALA A 158 -17.38 10.01 -5.44
N ALA A 159 -18.11 9.76 -6.52
CA ALA A 159 -19.08 10.71 -7.06
C ALA A 159 -20.17 11.05 -6.03
N GLU A 160 -20.72 10.04 -5.34
CA GLU A 160 -21.73 10.23 -4.28
C GLU A 160 -21.24 11.08 -3.11
N ARG A 161 -19.93 11.05 -2.82
CA ARG A 161 -19.32 11.70 -1.65
C ARG A 161 -18.45 12.92 -2.02
N GLY A 162 -18.47 13.34 -3.29
CA GLY A 162 -17.63 14.44 -3.78
C GLY A 162 -16.14 14.20 -3.59
N ARG A 163 -15.68 12.95 -3.69
CA ARG A 163 -14.27 12.57 -3.51
C ARG A 163 -13.51 12.59 -4.84
N ILE A 164 -12.21 12.84 -4.77
CA ILE A 164 -11.35 12.99 -5.96
C ILE A 164 -10.95 11.61 -6.51
N VAL A 165 -11.29 11.37 -7.77
CA VAL A 165 -10.81 10.22 -8.54
C VAL A 165 -9.88 10.72 -9.63
N ILE A 166 -8.75 10.06 -9.80
CA ILE A 166 -7.83 10.26 -10.91
C ILE A 166 -7.89 9.01 -11.79
N ASP A 167 -8.45 9.15 -12.99
CA ASP A 167 -8.39 8.08 -13.98
C ASP A 167 -6.96 7.96 -14.53
N VAL A 168 -6.42 6.74 -14.52
CA VAL A 168 -5.09 6.42 -15.04
C VAL A 168 -5.26 5.78 -16.42
N PRO A 169 -4.87 6.46 -17.51
CA PRO A 169 -5.05 5.93 -18.85
C PRO A 169 -4.02 4.82 -19.18
N ALA A 170 -4.21 4.17 -20.34
CA ALA A 170 -3.40 3.04 -20.78
C ALA A 170 -1.92 3.40 -21.04
N ASP A 171 -1.68 4.66 -21.37
CA ASP A 171 -0.36 5.27 -21.46
C ASP A 171 -0.29 6.48 -20.52
N PRO A 172 0.02 6.24 -19.23
CA PRO A 172 -0.08 7.26 -18.20
C PRO A 172 1.09 8.24 -18.22
N ASP A 173 0.77 9.54 -18.25
CA ASP A 173 1.72 10.59 -17.83
C ASP A 173 1.84 10.56 -16.30
N TRP A 174 2.80 9.77 -15.81
CA TRP A 174 3.04 9.62 -14.38
C TRP A 174 3.42 10.92 -13.68
N ALA A 175 4.03 11.88 -14.37
CA ALA A 175 4.36 13.17 -13.78
C ALA A 175 3.10 14.01 -13.57
N ALA A 176 2.18 14.04 -14.54
CA ALA A 176 0.88 14.69 -14.39
C ALA A 176 0.01 14.03 -13.31
N ILE A 177 -0.03 12.70 -13.27
CA ILE A 177 -0.78 11.95 -12.25
C ILE A 177 -0.21 12.23 -10.86
N THR A 178 1.12 12.26 -10.71
CA THR A 178 1.76 12.58 -9.42
C THR A 178 1.40 13.98 -8.95
N ARG A 179 1.43 14.99 -9.83
CA ARG A 179 0.99 16.36 -9.49
C ARG A 179 -0.48 16.40 -9.07
N ALA A 180 -1.36 15.72 -9.80
CA ALA A 180 -2.78 15.67 -9.45
C ALA A 180 -3.02 14.99 -8.08
N VAL A 181 -2.22 13.99 -7.72
CA VAL A 181 -2.24 13.38 -6.37
C VAL A 181 -1.78 14.39 -5.33
N GLU A 182 -0.68 15.11 -5.56
CA GLU A 182 -0.19 16.16 -4.65
C GLU A 182 -1.24 17.26 -4.44
N ASP A 183 -1.84 17.76 -5.52
CA ASP A 183 -2.88 18.78 -5.47
C ASP A 183 -4.11 18.30 -4.69
N ALA A 184 -4.50 17.03 -4.86
CA ALA A 184 -5.64 16.43 -4.15
C ALA A 184 -5.37 16.25 -2.64
N LEU A 185 -4.13 15.96 -2.26
CA LEU A 185 -3.75 15.82 -0.85
C LEU A 185 -3.49 17.19 -0.18
N GLY A 186 -3.09 18.19 -0.96
CA GLY A 186 -2.77 19.52 -0.47
C GLY A 186 -1.47 19.56 0.36
N PRO A 187 -1.18 20.70 1.00
CA PRO A 187 -0.02 20.83 1.87
C PRO A 187 -0.20 20.00 3.14
N LEU A 188 0.83 19.21 3.49
CA LEU A 188 0.82 18.34 4.67
C LEU A 188 1.96 18.72 5.62
N PRO A 189 1.74 18.69 6.94
CA PRO A 189 2.84 18.78 7.89
C PRO A 189 3.74 17.56 7.72
N ARG A 190 5.04 17.74 7.98
CA ARG A 190 6.08 16.73 7.73
C ARG A 190 6.83 16.39 9.01
N LEU A 191 7.44 15.21 9.06
CA LEU A 191 8.36 14.88 10.15
C LEU A 191 9.61 15.76 10.08
N GLU A 192 10.12 16.13 11.25
CA GLU A 192 11.42 16.79 11.36
C GLU A 192 12.56 15.86 10.94
N ALA A 193 13.55 16.43 10.26
CA ALA A 193 14.76 15.71 9.90
C ALA A 193 15.53 15.22 11.14
N GLY A 194 16.25 14.12 10.99
CA GLY A 194 17.03 13.50 12.06
C GLY A 194 16.28 12.34 12.74
N PRO A 195 16.19 12.30 14.08
CA PRO A 195 15.71 11.12 14.82
C PRO A 195 14.29 10.67 14.45
N ALA A 196 13.34 11.60 14.27
CA ALA A 196 11.95 11.28 13.95
C ALA A 196 11.84 10.57 12.60
N LEU A 197 12.47 11.13 11.55
CA LEU A 197 12.53 10.48 10.24
C LEU A 197 13.28 9.16 10.24
N ARG A 198 14.39 9.05 10.99
CA ARG A 198 15.11 7.78 11.13
C ARG A 198 14.23 6.69 11.73
N LEU A 199 13.54 6.98 12.85
CA LEU A 199 12.64 6.04 13.50
C LEU A 199 11.51 5.61 12.56
N GLN A 200 11.02 6.54 11.74
CA GLN A 200 10.00 6.24 10.76
C GLN A 200 10.50 5.30 9.64
N ARG A 201 11.72 5.49 9.12
CA ARG A 201 12.30 4.58 8.11
C ARG A 201 12.62 3.21 8.69
N GLU A 202 13.07 3.17 9.94
CA GLU A 202 13.19 1.92 10.69
C GLU A 202 11.86 1.18 10.77
N TYR A 203 10.78 1.86 11.16
CA TYR A 203 9.45 1.27 11.28
C TYR A 203 8.99 0.64 9.96
N GLU A 204 9.18 1.35 8.84
CA GLU A 204 8.87 0.86 7.49
C GLU A 204 9.70 -0.38 7.11
N ASN A 205 11.01 -0.37 7.40
CA ASN A 205 11.90 -1.49 7.13
C ASN A 205 11.57 -2.73 7.99
N GLN A 206 11.23 -2.53 9.26
CA GLN A 206 10.80 -3.59 10.16
C GLN A 206 9.48 -4.22 9.70
N ALA A 207 8.53 -3.40 9.24
CA ALA A 207 7.29 -3.90 8.63
C ALA A 207 7.58 -4.77 7.39
N ALA A 208 8.50 -4.34 6.53
CA ALA A 208 8.93 -5.13 5.37
C ALA A 208 9.62 -6.46 5.77
N CYS A 209 10.47 -6.45 6.79
CA CYS A 209 11.10 -7.67 7.32
C CYS A 209 10.05 -8.66 7.84
N ARG A 210 9.12 -8.15 8.65
CA ARG A 210 8.04 -8.94 9.23
C ARG A 210 7.17 -9.57 8.15
N ARG A 211 6.72 -8.78 7.18
CA ARG A 211 5.98 -9.26 6.01
C ARG A 211 6.74 -10.34 5.26
N GLY A 212 8.04 -10.12 5.00
CA GLY A 212 8.89 -11.08 4.30
C GLY A 212 8.92 -12.43 5.01
N ARG A 213 9.16 -12.43 6.33
CA ARG A 213 9.20 -13.68 7.13
C ARG A 213 7.85 -14.39 7.17
N LEU A 214 6.75 -13.65 7.36
CA LEU A 214 5.40 -14.25 7.36
C LEU A 214 5.06 -14.85 6.00
N TRP A 215 5.39 -14.16 4.91
CA TRP A 215 5.21 -14.66 3.56
C TRP A 215 6.06 -15.92 3.30
N GLN A 216 7.33 -15.90 3.71
CA GLN A 216 8.22 -17.06 3.58
C GLN A 216 7.65 -18.30 4.27
N ALA A 217 7.12 -18.12 5.49
CA ALA A 217 6.51 -19.20 6.25
C ALA A 217 5.20 -19.71 5.63
N ASP A 218 4.36 -18.80 5.13
CA ASP A 218 3.05 -19.11 4.53
C ASP A 218 3.19 -19.96 3.26
N ILE A 219 4.09 -19.58 2.35
CA ILE A 219 4.25 -20.28 1.07
C ILE A 219 5.44 -21.24 1.01
N GLY A 220 6.18 -21.40 2.12
CA GLY A 220 7.29 -22.33 2.22
C GLY A 220 8.49 -21.99 1.32
N LEU A 221 8.79 -20.70 1.13
CA LEU A 221 9.94 -20.29 0.32
C LEU A 221 11.26 -20.66 1.01
N ALA A 222 12.15 -21.32 0.27
CA ALA A 222 13.51 -21.58 0.73
C ALA A 222 14.28 -20.27 0.97
N GLU A 223 14.10 -19.29 0.07
CA GLU A 223 14.76 -17.99 0.15
C GLU A 223 13.83 -16.86 -0.29
N LEU A 224 13.95 -15.71 0.37
CA LEU A 224 13.22 -14.51 -0.01
C LEU A 224 13.92 -13.73 -1.12
N PRO A 225 13.17 -13.16 -2.08
CA PRO A 225 13.73 -12.18 -3.00
C PRO A 225 14.19 -10.93 -2.24
N PRO A 226 15.22 -10.20 -2.72
CA PRO A 226 15.65 -8.95 -2.11
C PRO A 226 14.53 -7.90 -2.07
N TYR A 227 14.43 -7.21 -0.94
CA TYR A 227 13.57 -6.06 -0.72
C TYR A 227 14.38 -4.76 -0.71
N PRO A 228 13.89 -3.67 -1.31
CA PRO A 228 14.59 -2.38 -1.32
C PRO A 228 14.39 -1.63 0.01
N PHE A 229 15.17 -2.00 1.04
CA PHE A 229 15.13 -1.33 2.34
C PHE A 229 15.53 0.15 2.22
N ALA A 230 14.80 1.03 2.90
CA ALA A 230 15.07 2.46 2.88
C ALA A 230 16.28 2.81 3.76
N CYS A 231 17.04 3.83 3.36
CA CYS A 231 18.07 4.42 4.21
C CYS A 231 17.46 5.03 5.49
N GLU A 232 18.11 4.81 6.62
CA GLU A 232 17.68 5.26 7.95
C GLU A 232 18.50 6.47 8.45
N CYS A 233 19.13 7.22 7.54
CA CYS A 233 19.99 8.35 7.91
C CYS A 233 19.24 9.56 8.51
N GLY A 234 17.90 9.60 8.39
CA GLY A 234 17.07 10.70 8.86
C GLY A 234 17.19 11.99 8.05
N ARG A 235 17.91 12.00 6.93
CA ARG A 235 18.01 13.16 6.04
C ARG A 235 16.69 13.37 5.31
N SER A 236 16.17 14.60 5.38
CA SER A 236 15.00 15.04 4.61
C SER A 236 15.15 14.69 3.13
N GLY A 237 14.12 14.11 2.52
CA GLY A 237 14.13 13.77 1.10
C GLY A 237 14.98 12.55 0.72
N CYS A 238 15.58 11.82 1.67
CA CYS A 238 16.43 10.68 1.34
C CYS A 238 15.65 9.58 0.64
N SER A 239 16.05 9.27 -0.60
CA SER A 239 15.44 8.25 -1.44
C SER A 239 16.32 7.02 -1.66
N ALA A 240 17.51 7.00 -1.04
CA ALA A 240 18.44 5.89 -1.14
C ALA A 240 17.83 4.61 -0.57
N THR A 241 18.03 3.50 -1.29
CA THR A 241 17.59 2.17 -0.89
C THR A 241 18.71 1.17 -1.10
N TRP A 242 18.71 0.12 -0.30
CA TRP A 242 19.60 -1.01 -0.46
C TRP A 242 18.78 -2.31 -0.63
N PRO A 243 19.05 -3.10 -1.68
CA PRO A 243 18.40 -4.39 -1.86
C PRO A 243 18.99 -5.41 -0.89
N GLY A 244 18.14 -6.03 -0.06
CA GLY A 244 18.58 -7.08 0.86
C GLY A 244 17.44 -7.95 1.37
N ARG A 245 17.76 -8.95 2.19
CA ARG A 245 16.81 -9.85 2.85
C ARG A 245 16.62 -9.46 4.32
N PRO A 246 15.53 -9.90 4.99
CA PRO A 246 15.30 -9.59 6.40
C PRO A 246 16.47 -9.93 7.33
N ASP A 247 17.15 -11.05 7.09
CA ASP A 247 18.27 -11.47 7.93
C ASP A 247 19.52 -10.59 7.72
N GLU A 248 19.77 -10.17 6.48
CA GLU A 248 20.86 -9.25 6.15
C GLU A 248 20.59 -7.86 6.75
N TYR A 249 19.32 -7.41 6.71
CA TYR A 249 18.89 -6.17 7.36
C TYR A 249 19.15 -6.22 8.88
N ASP A 250 18.77 -7.32 9.55
CA ASP A 250 18.98 -7.49 10.99
C ASP A 250 20.47 -7.50 11.38
N VAL A 251 21.35 -7.98 10.49
CA VAL A 251 22.80 -7.96 10.71
C VAL A 251 23.34 -6.53 10.63
N LEU A 252 23.03 -5.78 9.57
CA LEU A 252 23.47 -4.39 9.38
C LEU A 252 22.97 -3.48 10.50
N ARG A 253 21.65 -3.40 10.64
CA ARG A 253 20.96 -3.69 11.91
C ARG A 253 21.72 -3.49 13.22
N ARG A 254 22.14 -4.64 13.73
CA ARG A 254 22.84 -4.84 14.99
C ARG A 254 24.26 -4.28 14.99
N ALA A 255 24.92 -4.24 13.84
CA ALA A 255 26.29 -3.73 13.74
C ALA A 255 26.36 -2.20 13.89
N ASP A 256 25.50 -1.48 13.15
CA ASP A 256 25.59 -0.02 12.99
C ASP A 256 24.48 0.73 13.74
N GLY A 257 23.49 0.02 14.27
CA GLY A 257 22.30 0.60 14.93
C GLY A 257 21.32 1.28 13.97
N ALA A 258 21.67 1.39 12.68
CA ALA A 258 20.81 1.84 11.58
C ALA A 258 21.39 1.42 10.23
N VAL A 259 20.51 1.23 9.25
CA VAL A 259 20.93 0.96 7.87
C VAL A 259 21.15 2.27 7.12
N MET A 260 22.42 2.67 6.94
CA MET A 260 22.80 3.89 6.23
C MET A 260 23.48 3.54 4.90
N VAL A 261 22.91 4.02 3.79
CA VAL A 261 23.32 3.62 2.43
C VAL A 261 23.44 4.81 1.48
N CYS A 262 23.61 6.02 2.03
CA CYS A 262 23.75 7.28 1.31
C CYS A 262 25.00 8.05 1.73
#